data_AF-A0A4Q2MAP0-F1
#
_entry.id   AF-A0A4Q2MAP0-F1
#
_cell.length_a   1.000
_cell.length_b   1.000
_cell.length_c   1.000
_cell.angle_alpha   90.00
_cell.angle_beta   90.00
_cell.angle_gamma   90.00
#
_symmetry.space_group_name_H-M   'P 1'
#
loop_
_entity.id
_entity.type
_entity.pdbx_description
1 polymer ?
#
loop_
_entity_poly.entity_id
_entity_poly.type
_entity_poly.pdbx_seq_one_letter_code
_entity_poly.pdbx_strand_id
1 'polypeptide(L)'
;MAGKLGNIVFYADDPPALAEFWSAVFGYPPSRIEGEFREMLLAGGLTEADFTNRAIAEDPEGVGPRFFFHHASAPKQMRNRVHLDVQATPGRRPSPDELDAERDRLIALGATIVRLVDQSWGPLPEHYYQMQDPEGNEFCLQ
;
A
#
# COMPACT_ATOMS: atom_id res chain seq x y z
N MET A 1 -20.91 20.38 2.15
CA MET A 1 -19.67 19.70 2.62
C MET A 1 -19.06 18.97 1.45
N ALA A 2 -17.75 19.10 1.24
CA ALA A 2 -17.05 18.31 0.23
C ALA A 2 -16.82 16.89 0.79
N GLY A 3 -16.85 15.88 -0.07
CA GLY A 3 -16.50 14.50 0.31
C GLY A 3 -14.99 14.34 0.53
N LYS A 4 -14.61 13.24 1.18
CA LYS A 4 -13.22 12.79 1.34
C LYS A 4 -13.07 11.38 0.77
N LEU A 5 -11.91 11.07 0.19
CA LEU A 5 -11.59 9.71 -0.22
C LEU A 5 -11.46 8.81 1.02
N GLY A 6 -12.25 7.74 1.07
CA GLY A 6 -12.29 6.83 2.22
C GLY A 6 -11.28 5.70 2.13
N ASN A 7 -11.45 4.82 1.14
CA ASN A 7 -10.61 3.64 0.96
C ASN A 7 -10.06 3.56 -0.46
N ILE A 8 -8.84 3.03 -0.57
CA ILE A 8 -8.30 2.42 -1.79
C ILE A 8 -8.29 0.92 -1.51
N VAL A 9 -9.03 0.14 -2.32
CA VAL A 9 -9.27 -1.27 -2.05
C VAL A 9 -8.46 -2.14 -3.01
N PHE A 10 -7.71 -3.08 -2.45
CA PHE A 10 -7.00 -4.12 -3.17
C PHE A 10 -7.63 -5.47 -2.85
N TYR A 11 -7.78 -6.29 -3.89
CA TYR A 11 -7.93 -7.73 -3.69
C TYR A 11 -6.54 -8.32 -3.45
N ALA A 12 -6.45 -9.24 -2.50
CA ALA A 12 -5.19 -9.81 -2.04
C ALA A 12 -5.31 -11.32 -1.81
N ASP A 13 -4.24 -12.07 -2.01
CA ASP A 13 -4.14 -13.48 -1.60
C ASP A 13 -3.85 -13.58 -0.09
N ASP A 14 -3.02 -12.68 0.45
CA ASP A 14 -2.70 -12.54 1.88
C ASP A 14 -2.93 -11.06 2.33
N PRO A 15 -4.18 -10.70 2.69
CA PRO A 15 -4.49 -9.34 3.13
C PRO A 15 -3.62 -8.83 4.30
N PRO A 16 -3.38 -9.61 5.38
CA PRO A 16 -2.47 -9.22 6.45
C PRO A 16 -1.05 -8.89 5.97
N ALA A 17 -0.45 -9.70 5.10
CA ALA A 17 0.90 -9.45 4.60
C ALA A 17 0.99 -8.15 3.79
N LEU A 18 0.00 -7.87 2.93
CA LEU A 18 -0.04 -6.59 2.22
C LEU A 18 -0.27 -5.41 3.16
N ALA A 19 -1.13 -5.54 4.17
CA ALA A 19 -1.33 -4.49 5.16
C ALA A 19 -0.04 -4.20 5.95
N GLU A 20 0.73 -5.21 6.31
CA GLU A 20 2.02 -5.05 6.97
C GLU A 20 3.03 -4.33 6.06
N PHE A 21 3.16 -4.77 4.80
CA PHE A 21 4.01 -4.12 3.80
C PHE A 21 3.65 -2.64 3.63
N TRP A 22 2.38 -2.33 3.34
CA TRP A 22 1.94 -0.96 3.10
C TRP A 22 1.98 -0.08 4.36
N SER A 23 1.79 -0.67 5.55
CA SER A 23 2.02 0.05 6.81
C SER A 23 3.50 0.42 6.96
N ALA A 24 4.41 -0.51 6.66
CA ALA A 24 5.85 -0.25 6.70
C ALA A 24 6.31 0.75 5.62
N VAL A 25 5.69 0.76 4.43
CA VAL A 25 5.93 1.78 3.39
C VAL A 25 5.69 3.18 3.96
N PHE A 26 4.56 3.41 4.63
CA PHE A 26 4.18 4.73 5.12
C PHE A 26 4.56 5.02 6.57
N GLY A 27 5.20 4.07 7.26
CA GLY A 27 5.53 4.20 8.68
C GLY A 27 4.30 4.17 9.61
N TYR A 28 3.20 3.57 9.17
CA TYR A 28 1.99 3.40 9.97
C TYR A 28 2.18 2.28 11.00
N PRO A 29 1.53 2.37 12.18
CA PRO A 29 1.50 1.25 13.11
C PRO A 29 0.78 0.06 12.46
N PRO A 30 1.20 -1.19 12.74
CA PRO A 30 0.48 -2.36 12.28
C PRO A 30 -0.97 -2.32 12.77
N SER A 31 -1.93 -2.39 11.84
CA SER A 31 -3.34 -2.48 12.22
C SER A 31 -3.64 -3.89 12.71
N ARG A 32 -4.18 -4.00 13.91
CA ARG A 32 -4.56 -5.29 14.50
C ARG A 32 -5.99 -5.24 15.01
N ILE A 33 -6.75 -6.29 14.69
CA ILE A 33 -8.09 -6.50 15.24
C ILE A 33 -7.93 -7.20 16.57
N GLU A 34 -7.83 -6.42 17.65
CA GLU A 34 -7.59 -6.91 19.01
C GLU A 34 -8.60 -6.31 20.01
N GLY A 35 -8.57 -6.80 21.26
CA GLY A 35 -9.36 -6.29 22.37
C GLY A 35 -10.88 -6.39 22.19
N GLU A 36 -11.61 -5.45 22.80
CA GLU A 36 -13.08 -5.42 22.81
C GLU A 36 -13.69 -5.43 21.40
N PHE A 37 -13.03 -4.79 20.43
CA PHE A 37 -13.48 -4.77 19.05
C PHE A 37 -13.46 -6.17 18.43
N ARG A 38 -12.38 -6.92 18.67
CA ARG A 38 -12.27 -8.33 18.25
C ARG A 38 -13.32 -9.21 18.92
N GLU A 39 -13.52 -9.04 20.22
CA GLU A 39 -14.54 -9.79 20.98
C GLU A 39 -15.95 -9.52 20.45
N MET A 40 -16.27 -8.25 20.14
CA MET A 40 -17.52 -7.86 19.51
C MET A 40 -17.72 -8.53 18.14
N LEU A 41 -16.67 -8.61 17.32
CA LEU A 41 -16.72 -9.25 16.01
C LEU A 41 -16.95 -10.77 16.12
N LEU A 42 -16.27 -11.44 17.05
CA LEU A 42 -16.50 -12.87 17.34
C LEU A 42 -17.91 -13.12 17.84
N ALA A 43 -18.42 -12.29 18.77
CA ALA A 43 -19.80 -12.38 19.26
C ALA A 43 -20.82 -12.15 18.13
N GLY A 44 -20.45 -11.37 17.11
CA GLY A 44 -21.22 -11.15 15.89
C GLY A 44 -21.19 -12.29 14.87
N GLY A 45 -20.49 -13.40 15.17
CA GLY A 45 -20.47 -14.61 14.35
C GLY A 45 -19.26 -14.76 13.42
N LEU A 46 -18.26 -13.88 13.51
CA LEU A 46 -16.98 -14.08 12.84
C LEU A 46 -16.19 -15.21 13.50
N THR A 47 -15.41 -15.90 12.71
CA THR A 47 -14.46 -16.93 13.14
C THR A 47 -13.04 -16.39 13.12
N GLU A 48 -12.12 -17.12 13.75
CA GLU A 48 -10.68 -16.80 13.69
C GLU A 48 -10.14 -16.69 12.26
N ALA A 49 -10.63 -17.54 11.35
CA ALA A 49 -10.24 -17.51 9.94
C ALA A 49 -10.73 -16.26 9.20
N ASP A 50 -11.76 -15.57 9.70
CA ASP A 50 -12.26 -14.38 9.05
C ASP A 50 -11.35 -13.17 9.24
N PHE A 51 -10.54 -13.15 10.30
CA PHE A 51 -9.60 -12.06 10.57
C PHE A 51 -8.42 -12.02 9.59
N THR A 52 -8.15 -13.11 8.87
CA THR A 52 -7.15 -13.13 7.79
C THR A 52 -7.73 -12.72 6.44
N ASN A 53 -9.06 -12.62 6.31
CA ASN A 53 -9.71 -12.31 5.03
C ASN A 53 -9.67 -10.81 4.67
N ARG A 54 -9.32 -9.95 5.64
CA ARG A 54 -9.32 -8.49 5.49
C ARG A 54 -8.26 -7.87 6.39
N ALA A 55 -7.58 -6.84 5.90
CA ALA A 55 -6.66 -6.05 6.71
C ALA A 55 -6.58 -4.60 6.18
N ILE A 56 -6.05 -3.70 6.99
CA ILE A 56 -5.90 -2.28 6.63
C ILE A 56 -4.50 -1.77 6.93
N ALA A 57 -4.02 -0.85 6.08
CA ALA A 57 -2.96 0.09 6.44
C ALA A 57 -3.59 1.49 6.48
N GLU A 58 -3.50 2.13 7.65
CA GLU A 58 -4.19 3.38 7.94
C GLU A 58 -3.26 4.36 8.63
N ASP A 59 -3.28 5.60 8.14
CA ASP A 59 -2.65 6.73 8.81
C ASP A 59 -3.31 6.94 10.19
N PRO A 60 -2.55 6.88 11.30
CA PRO A 60 -3.09 7.01 12.65
C PRO A 60 -3.76 8.37 12.90
N GLU A 61 -3.36 9.42 12.18
CA GLU A 61 -3.98 10.75 12.26
C GLU A 61 -5.21 10.87 11.34
N GLY A 62 -5.49 9.82 10.55
CA GLY A 62 -6.63 9.75 9.65
C GLY A 62 -6.61 10.82 8.57
N VAL A 63 -5.45 11.33 8.14
CA VAL A 63 -5.33 12.37 7.11
C VAL A 63 -5.56 11.76 5.73
N GLY A 64 -4.87 10.65 5.42
CA GLY A 64 -4.96 9.94 4.13
C GLY A 64 -6.18 9.00 3.97
N PRO A 65 -6.39 8.45 2.76
CA PRO A 65 -7.30 7.32 2.57
C PRO A 65 -6.70 6.05 3.19
N ARG A 66 -7.55 5.12 3.59
CA ARG A 66 -7.11 3.80 4.05
C ARG A 66 -6.77 2.89 2.87
N PHE A 67 -5.71 2.13 2.99
CA PHE A 67 -5.45 1.00 2.13
C PHE A 67 -6.17 -0.20 2.72
N PHE A 68 -7.15 -0.73 2.01
CA PHE A 68 -7.99 -1.83 2.47
C PHE A 68 -7.75 -3.06 1.61
N PHE A 69 -7.29 -4.13 2.22
CA PHE A 69 -6.97 -5.39 1.56
C PHE A 69 -8.08 -6.39 1.84
N HIS A 70 -8.57 -7.06 0.80
CA HIS A 70 -9.62 -8.07 0.91
C HIS A 70 -9.24 -9.34 0.17
N HIS A 71 -9.39 -10.48 0.83
CA HIS A 71 -9.08 -11.78 0.26
C HIS A 71 -9.81 -12.00 -1.07
N ALA A 72 -9.07 -12.38 -2.10
CA ALA A 72 -9.57 -12.70 -3.42
C ALA A 72 -9.86 -14.20 -3.53
N SER A 73 -10.91 -14.60 -4.24
CA SER A 73 -11.14 -16.02 -4.54
C SER A 73 -10.26 -16.55 -5.68
N ALA A 74 -9.57 -15.66 -6.40
CA ALA A 74 -8.70 -15.98 -7.52
C ALA A 74 -7.55 -14.97 -7.62
N PRO A 75 -6.37 -15.39 -8.09
CA PRO A 75 -5.20 -14.53 -8.18
C PRO A 75 -5.37 -13.45 -9.25
N LYS A 76 -4.63 -12.34 -9.09
CA LYS A 76 -4.60 -11.21 -10.03
C LYS A 76 -4.19 -11.65 -11.44
N GLN A 77 -5.00 -11.28 -12.44
CA GLN A 77 -4.78 -11.66 -13.85
C GLN A 77 -4.32 -10.52 -14.76
N MET A 78 -4.59 -9.27 -14.39
CA MET A 78 -4.34 -8.10 -15.22
C MET A 78 -3.74 -6.97 -14.40
N ARG A 79 -3.14 -6.01 -15.10
CA ARG A 79 -2.63 -4.76 -14.51
C ARG A 79 -3.71 -3.99 -13.76
N ASN A 80 -3.30 -3.29 -12.72
CA ASN A 80 -4.19 -2.36 -12.02
C ASN A 80 -4.67 -1.26 -12.98
N ARG A 81 -5.95 -0.90 -12.89
CA ARG A 81 -6.55 0.22 -13.65
C ARG A 81 -6.43 1.56 -12.92
N VAL A 82 -6.00 1.50 -11.67
CA VAL A 82 -5.63 2.63 -10.83
C VAL A 82 -4.11 2.64 -10.71
N HIS A 83 -3.54 3.83 -10.72
CA HIS A 83 -2.13 4.05 -10.48
C HIS A 83 -1.95 4.66 -9.08
N LEU A 84 -0.95 4.20 -8.35
CA LEU A 84 -0.58 4.74 -7.05
C LEU A 84 0.84 5.28 -7.09
N ASP A 85 1.01 6.49 -6.57
CA ASP A 85 2.32 7.10 -6.41
C ASP A 85 2.65 7.24 -4.92
N VAL A 86 3.82 6.73 -4.54
CA VAL A 86 4.44 6.88 -3.24
C VAL A 86 5.54 7.92 -3.36
N GLN A 87 5.55 8.90 -2.47
CA GLN A 87 6.62 9.88 -2.40
C GLN A 87 7.74 9.36 -1.50
N ALA A 88 8.97 9.31 -2.01
CA ALA A 88 10.14 8.94 -1.20
C ALA A 88 10.43 9.98 -0.10
N THR A 89 10.15 11.26 -0.40
CA THR A 89 10.25 12.35 0.58
C THR A 89 8.92 13.10 0.64
N PRO A 90 8.16 13.00 1.74
CA PRO A 90 6.87 13.69 1.86
C PRO A 90 6.99 15.20 1.65
N GLY A 91 6.22 15.74 0.69
CA GLY A 91 6.07 17.18 0.48
C GLY A 91 7.18 17.85 -0.33
N ARG A 92 8.17 17.10 -0.84
CA ARG A 92 9.19 17.62 -1.77
C ARG A 92 9.68 16.54 -2.72
N ARG A 93 10.43 16.95 -3.75
CA ARG A 93 11.13 16.02 -4.63
C ARG A 93 12.35 15.42 -3.90
N PRO A 94 12.61 14.11 -4.00
CA PRO A 94 13.83 13.51 -3.48
C PRO A 94 15.04 13.87 -4.36
N SER A 95 16.23 13.81 -3.77
CA SER A 95 17.47 13.68 -4.56
C SER A 95 17.54 12.27 -5.19
N PRO A 96 18.39 12.05 -6.22
CA PRO A 96 18.60 10.70 -6.75
C PRO A 96 19.02 9.68 -5.68
N ASP A 97 19.89 10.08 -4.74
CA ASP A 97 20.35 9.20 -3.67
C ASP A 97 19.24 8.88 -2.66
N GLU A 98 18.36 9.84 -2.35
CA GLU A 98 17.20 9.62 -1.48
C GLU A 98 16.18 8.67 -2.13
N LEU A 99 15.96 8.83 -3.44
CA LEU A 99 15.07 7.97 -4.20
C LEU A 99 15.60 6.54 -4.25
N ASP A 100 16.91 6.38 -4.50
CA ASP A 100 17.58 5.08 -4.54
C ASP A 100 17.61 4.39 -3.17
N ALA A 101 17.86 5.15 -2.10
CA ALA A 101 17.83 4.63 -0.74
C ALA A 101 16.42 4.14 -0.36
N GLU A 102 15.38 4.88 -0.73
CA GLU A 102 14.00 4.48 -0.46
C GLU A 102 13.59 3.27 -1.30
N ARG A 103 13.98 3.22 -2.58
CA ARG A 103 13.82 2.03 -3.44
C ARG A 103 14.41 0.79 -2.76
N ASP A 104 15.63 0.89 -2.24
CA ASP A 104 16.31 -0.23 -1.58
C ASP A 104 15.61 -0.64 -0.28
N ARG A 105 15.10 0.32 0.49
CA ARG A 105 14.26 0.04 1.67
C ARG A 105 12.99 -0.71 1.28
N LEU A 106 12.29 -0.27 0.23
CA LEU A 106 11.06 -0.93 -0.22
C LEU A 106 11.33 -2.34 -0.76
N ILE A 107 12.45 -2.58 -1.44
CA ILE A 107 12.88 -3.93 -1.82
C ILE A 107 13.09 -4.80 -0.58
N ALA A 108 13.75 -4.28 0.46
CA ALA A 108 13.96 -5.02 1.71
C ALA A 108 12.64 -5.37 2.42
N LEU A 109 11.57 -4.61 2.19
CA LEU A 109 10.21 -4.91 2.66
C LEU A 109 9.46 -5.93 1.80
N GLY A 110 9.99 -6.31 0.63
CA GLY A 110 9.37 -7.30 -0.27
C GLY A 110 8.83 -6.73 -1.59
N ALA A 111 9.06 -5.43 -1.87
CA ALA A 111 8.73 -4.88 -3.17
C ALA A 111 9.69 -5.40 -4.25
N THR A 112 9.27 -5.35 -5.51
CA THR A 112 10.13 -5.62 -6.67
C THR A 112 10.18 -4.42 -7.61
N ILE A 113 11.34 -4.20 -8.25
CA ILE A 113 11.49 -3.15 -9.26
C ILE A 113 11.02 -3.69 -10.61
N VAL A 114 10.14 -2.94 -11.27
CA VAL A 114 9.77 -3.17 -12.67
C VAL A 114 10.74 -2.46 -13.60
N ARG A 115 10.96 -1.14 -13.38
CA ARG A 115 11.93 -0.33 -14.12
C ARG A 115 12.14 1.04 -13.46
N LEU A 116 13.28 1.66 -13.73
CA LEU A 116 13.45 3.11 -13.60
C LEU A 116 12.84 3.80 -14.82
N VAL A 117 12.04 4.83 -14.59
CA VAL A 117 11.67 5.80 -15.62
C VAL A 117 12.58 7.00 -15.47
N ASP A 118 13.31 7.33 -16.53
CA ASP A 118 14.13 8.53 -16.63
C ASP A 118 13.89 9.15 -18.01
N GLN A 119 12.92 10.06 -18.08
CA GLN A 119 12.50 10.70 -19.32
C GLN A 119 11.99 12.12 -19.05
N SER A 120 11.55 12.81 -20.11
CA SER A 120 10.95 14.14 -19.99
C SER A 120 9.67 14.23 -20.80
N TRP A 121 8.61 14.77 -20.19
CA TRP A 121 7.43 15.23 -20.90
C TRP A 121 7.54 16.75 -21.14
N GLY A 122 8.20 17.11 -22.23
CA GLY A 122 8.55 18.51 -22.51
C GLY A 122 9.49 19.07 -21.42
N PRO A 123 9.11 20.17 -20.72
CA PRO A 123 9.94 20.74 -19.65
C PRO A 123 9.82 19.99 -18.32
N LEU A 124 8.94 18.97 -18.22
CA LEU A 124 8.67 18.25 -16.98
C LEU A 124 9.51 16.96 -16.96
N PRO A 125 10.56 16.88 -16.11
CA PRO A 125 11.34 15.65 -15.96
C PRO A 125 10.54 14.61 -15.18
N GLU A 126 10.60 13.37 -15.63
CA GLU A 126 10.03 12.20 -15.00
C GLU A 126 11.18 11.29 -14.56
N HIS A 127 11.38 11.18 -13.25
CA HIS A 127 12.43 10.35 -12.66
C HIS A 127 11.85 9.62 -11.45
N TYR A 128 11.45 8.36 -11.64
CA TYR A 128 10.75 7.55 -10.63
C TYR A 128 10.91 6.05 -10.92
N TYR A 129 10.81 5.22 -9.89
CA TYR A 129 10.78 3.77 -10.04
C TYR A 129 9.35 3.27 -10.21
N GLN A 130 9.09 2.46 -11.22
CA GLN A 130 7.90 1.59 -11.25
C GLN A 130 8.22 0.33 -10.46
N MET A 131 7.38 0.03 -9.47
CA MET A 131 7.55 -1.05 -8.53
C MET A 131 6.28 -1.88 -8.40
N GLN A 132 6.41 -3.06 -7.81
CA GLN A 132 5.33 -3.95 -7.45
C GLN A 132 5.43 -4.29 -5.97
N ASP A 133 4.29 -4.34 -5.28
CA ASP A 133 4.21 -4.88 -3.93
C ASP A 133 4.39 -6.41 -3.92
N PRO A 134 4.41 -7.08 -2.75
CA PRO A 134 4.62 -8.53 -2.66
C PRO A 134 3.65 -9.40 -3.48
N GLU A 135 2.48 -8.87 -3.85
CA GLU A 135 1.47 -9.57 -4.66
C GLU A 135 1.37 -9.05 -6.10
N GLY A 136 2.31 -8.20 -6.52
CA GLY A 136 2.37 -7.73 -7.90
C GLY A 136 1.48 -6.51 -8.19
N ASN A 137 0.91 -5.86 -7.18
CA ASN A 137 0.18 -4.60 -7.39
C ASN A 137 1.16 -3.48 -7.74
N GLU A 138 0.88 -2.78 -8.83
CA GLU A 138 1.80 -1.79 -9.37
C GLU A 138 1.66 -0.42 -8.67
N PHE A 139 2.80 0.19 -8.32
CA PHE A 139 2.91 1.56 -7.82
C PHE A 139 4.18 2.23 -8.33
N CYS A 140 4.25 3.56 -8.25
CA CYS A 140 5.46 4.33 -8.51
C CYS A 140 6.06 4.86 -7.21
N LEU A 141 7.39 4.89 -7.15
CA LEU A 141 8.15 5.59 -6.13
C LEU A 141 8.80 6.81 -6.76
N GLN A 142 8.45 8.02 -6.29
CA GLN A 142 8.87 9.31 -6.87
C GLN A 142 9.36 10.34 -5.85
#